data_AF-A0A7D5LDP0-F1
#
_entry.id   AF-A0A7D5LDP0-F1
#
_cell.length_a   1.000
_cell.length_b   1.000
_cell.length_c   1.000
_cell.angle_alpha   90.00
_cell.angle_beta   90.00
_cell.angle_gamma   90.00
#
_symmetry.space_group_name_H-M   'P 1'
#
loop_
_entity.id
_entity.type
_entity.pdbx_description
1 polymer ?
#
loop_
_entity_poly.entity_id
_entity_poly.type
_entity_poly.pdbx_seq_one_letter_code
_entity_poly.pdbx_strand_id
1 'polypeptide(L)'
;MAHQTPGRTWTRRALRDVQRLTAVVLGAALTLVGVAGLVGAGGGLPVLGAGPLASGAYLLTGVLGLGVGLVGGSYAGGYNQSMAVLYGALALLRFRYPDVVPGVADVGAADAWFHLALAAAFGAVGFFGAMAGYRLRG
;
A
#
# COMPACT_ATOMS: atom_id res chain seq x y z
N MET A 1 -20.37 -24.47 -28.94
CA MET A 1 -19.01 -23.92 -28.78
C MET A 1 -19.15 -22.43 -28.49
N ALA A 2 -18.79 -21.96 -27.29
CA ALA A 2 -18.95 -20.56 -26.92
C ALA A 2 -17.82 -19.71 -27.53
N HIS A 3 -18.17 -18.75 -28.38
CA HIS A 3 -17.24 -17.75 -28.91
C HIS A 3 -16.72 -16.90 -27.74
N GLN A 4 -15.47 -17.10 -27.32
CA GLN A 4 -14.82 -16.18 -26.40
C GLN A 4 -14.59 -14.85 -27.13
N THR A 5 -15.25 -13.79 -26.68
CA THR A 5 -15.05 -12.44 -27.22
C THR A 5 -13.62 -11.97 -26.91
N PRO A 6 -12.80 -11.68 -27.94
CA PRO A 6 -11.38 -11.32 -27.78
C PRO A 6 -11.11 -10.16 -26.80
N GLY A 7 -12.09 -9.29 -26.55
CA GLY A 7 -11.93 -8.14 -25.65
C GLY A 7 -11.76 -8.48 -24.16
N ARG A 8 -12.28 -9.62 -23.66
CA ARG A 8 -12.28 -9.92 -22.20
C ARG A 8 -10.91 -10.32 -21.64
N THR A 9 -10.00 -10.85 -22.46
CA THR A 9 -8.69 -11.36 -22.00
C THR A 9 -7.67 -10.24 -21.82
N TRP A 10 -7.70 -9.22 -22.66
CA TRP A 10 -6.83 -8.04 -22.58
C TRP A 10 -7.05 -7.25 -21.30
N THR A 11 -8.31 -7.01 -20.91
CA THR A 11 -8.65 -6.25 -19.71
C THR A 11 -8.14 -6.92 -18.43
N ARG A 12 -8.23 -8.25 -18.34
CA ARG A 12 -7.73 -8.99 -17.16
C ARG A 12 -6.22 -8.97 -17.05
N ARG A 13 -5.50 -8.97 -18.19
CA ARG A 13 -4.03 -8.89 -18.19
C ARG A 13 -3.60 -7.49 -17.75
N ALA A 14 -4.16 -6.45 -18.36
CA ALA A 14 -3.90 -5.06 -17.99
C ALA A 14 -4.19 -4.77 -16.51
N LEU A 15 -5.31 -5.25 -15.97
CA LEU A 15 -5.62 -5.09 -14.54
C LEU A 15 -4.56 -5.75 -13.64
N ARG A 16 -4.12 -6.98 -13.96
CA ARG A 16 -3.06 -7.64 -13.20
C ARG A 16 -1.73 -6.90 -13.29
N ASP A 17 -1.41 -6.36 -14.46
CA ASP A 17 -0.18 -5.59 -14.67
C ASP A 17 -0.21 -4.30 -13.85
N VAL A 18 -1.34 -3.60 -13.77
CA VAL A 18 -1.51 -2.42 -12.92
C VAL A 18 -1.41 -2.78 -11.43
N GLN A 19 -2.01 -3.89 -10.98
CA GLN A 19 -1.89 -4.36 -9.59
C GLN A 19 -0.44 -4.65 -9.23
N ARG A 20 0.28 -5.37 -10.11
CA ARG A 20 1.70 -5.69 -9.96
C ARG A 20 2.55 -4.43 -9.90
N LEU A 21 2.40 -3.55 -10.89
CA LEU A 21 3.17 -2.31 -10.98
C LEU A 21 2.96 -1.45 -9.72
N THR A 22 1.72 -1.35 -9.25
CA THR A 22 1.40 -0.61 -8.02
C THR A 22 2.09 -1.21 -6.81
N ALA A 23 2.04 -2.54 -6.64
CA ALA A 23 2.72 -3.22 -5.54
C ALA A 23 4.25 -3.04 -5.60
N VAL A 24 4.84 -3.07 -6.80
CA VAL A 24 6.29 -2.82 -6.98
C VAL A 24 6.64 -1.37 -6.68
N VAL A 25 5.93 -0.40 -7.26
CA VAL A 25 6.26 1.03 -7.13
C VAL A 25 6.05 1.51 -5.69
N LEU A 26 4.88 1.22 -5.10
CA LEU A 26 4.62 1.59 -3.71
C LEU A 26 5.47 0.76 -2.75
N GLY A 27 5.72 -0.51 -3.06
CA GLY A 27 6.62 -1.37 -2.29
C GLY A 27 8.06 -0.83 -2.26
N ALA A 28 8.58 -0.41 -3.41
CA ALA A 28 9.88 0.24 -3.53
C ALA A 28 9.93 1.55 -2.73
N ALA A 29 8.92 2.40 -2.89
CA ALA A 29 8.83 3.67 -2.16
C ALA A 29 8.83 3.44 -0.64
N LEU A 30 7.98 2.54 -0.14
CA LEU A 30 7.91 2.19 1.29
C LEU A 30 9.21 1.55 1.80
N THR A 31 9.87 0.72 0.99
CA THR A 31 11.19 0.14 1.32
C THR A 31 12.22 1.26 1.50
N LEU A 32 12.28 2.22 0.57
CA LEU A 32 13.19 3.36 0.64
C LEU A 32 12.90 4.26 1.84
N VAL A 33 11.62 4.54 2.11
CA VAL A 33 11.16 5.27 3.30
C VAL A 33 11.61 4.55 4.58
N GLY A 34 11.38 3.23 4.68
CA GLY A 34 11.77 2.45 5.84
C GLY A 34 13.29 2.38 6.05
N VAL A 35 14.07 2.20 4.97
CA VAL A 35 15.54 2.26 5.04
C VAL A 35 15.98 3.65 5.49
N ALA A 36 15.49 4.71 4.85
CA ALA A 36 15.83 6.09 5.19
C ALA A 36 15.53 6.42 6.66
N GLY A 37 14.41 5.94 7.19
CA GLY A 37 14.06 6.11 8.59
C GLY A 37 14.98 5.36 9.55
N LEU A 38 15.42 4.15 9.21
CA LEU A 38 16.32 3.38 10.09
C LEU A 38 17.78 3.88 10.04
N VAL A 39 18.24 4.37 8.89
CA VAL A 39 19.62 4.85 8.72
C VAL A 39 19.79 6.35 9.04
N GLY A 40 18.70 7.10 9.11
CA GLY A 40 18.71 8.52 9.46
C GLY A 40 19.23 8.77 10.88
N ALA A 41 19.91 9.90 11.09
CA ALA A 41 20.42 10.30 12.40
C ALA A 41 19.27 10.37 13.43
N GLY A 42 19.21 9.40 14.35
CA GLY A 42 18.14 9.28 15.34
C GLY A 42 17.15 8.12 15.11
N GLY A 43 17.29 7.34 14.03
CA GLY A 43 16.48 6.14 13.79
C GLY A 43 15.00 6.41 13.46
N GLY A 44 14.69 7.57 12.88
CA GLY A 44 13.34 7.88 12.41
C GLY A 44 13.32 8.80 11.19
N LEU A 45 12.10 9.08 10.70
CA LEU A 45 11.83 10.12 9.69
C LEU A 45 11.20 11.34 10.37
N PRO A 46 11.99 12.40 10.65
CA PRO A 46 11.49 13.57 11.37
C PRO A 46 10.29 14.24 10.68
N VAL A 47 10.32 14.27 9.34
CA VAL A 47 9.25 14.87 8.51
C VAL A 47 7.91 14.13 8.65
N LEU A 48 7.95 12.83 8.94
CA LEU A 48 6.76 12.01 9.17
C LEU A 48 6.50 11.77 10.66
N GLY A 49 7.32 12.32 11.56
CA GLY A 49 7.35 11.97 12.99
C GLY A 49 7.60 10.46 13.25
N ALA A 50 7.97 9.69 12.23
CA ALA A 50 7.95 8.24 12.31
C ALA A 50 9.19 7.72 13.04
N GLY A 51 8.99 7.11 14.21
CA GLY A 51 10.07 6.45 14.95
C GLY A 51 10.58 5.15 14.29
N PRO A 52 11.53 4.44 14.94
CA PRO A 52 12.14 3.22 14.39
C PRO A 52 11.12 2.12 14.07
N LEU A 53 10.07 1.99 14.89
CA LEU A 53 9.02 1.00 14.69
C LEU A 53 8.21 1.28 13.41
N ALA A 54 7.82 2.53 13.18
CA ALA A 54 7.11 2.91 11.96
C ALA A 54 8.00 2.74 10.72
N SER A 55 9.28 3.10 10.82
CA SER A 55 10.28 2.87 9.77
C SER A 55 10.44 1.37 9.45
N GLY A 56 10.49 0.51 10.47
CA GLY A 56 10.50 -0.94 10.31
C GLY A 56 9.22 -1.48 9.66
N ALA A 57 8.05 -0.94 10.00
CA ALA A 57 6.78 -1.30 9.38
C ALA A 57 6.72 -0.90 7.90
N TYR A 58 7.20 0.29 7.54
CA TYR A 58 7.32 0.72 6.14
C TYR A 58 8.29 -0.19 5.36
N LEU A 59 9.43 -0.53 5.97
CA LEU A 59 10.39 -1.45 5.35
C LEU A 59 9.77 -2.82 5.09
N LEU A 60 9.13 -3.42 6.10
CA LEU A 60 8.53 -4.75 5.99
C LEU A 60 7.41 -4.76 4.95
N THR A 61 6.48 -3.81 5.03
CA THR A 61 5.38 -3.71 4.06
C THR A 61 5.89 -3.42 2.65
N GLY A 62 6.95 -2.63 2.52
CA GLY A 62 7.62 -2.32 1.25
C GLY A 62 8.26 -3.55 0.61
N VAL A 63 9.04 -4.32 1.37
CA VAL A 63 9.67 -5.56 0.91
C VAL A 63 8.62 -6.60 0.51
N LEU A 64 7.53 -6.72 1.28
CA LEU A 64 6.41 -7.58 0.90
C LEU A 64 5.77 -7.12 -0.42
N GLY A 65 5.60 -5.81 -0.63
CA GLY A 65 5.08 -5.23 -1.87
C GLY A 65 5.94 -5.56 -3.09
N LEU A 66 7.26 -5.40 -2.94
CA LEU A 66 8.23 -5.83 -3.97
C LEU A 66 8.12 -7.33 -4.24
N GLY A 67 8.10 -8.15 -3.20
CA GLY A 67 7.98 -9.60 -3.32
C GLY A 67 6.73 -10.02 -4.09
N VAL A 68 5.55 -9.54 -3.69
CA VAL A 68 4.28 -9.92 -4.36
C VAL A 68 4.18 -9.34 -5.78
N GLY A 69 4.76 -8.17 -6.02
CA GLY A 69 4.78 -7.52 -7.32
C GLY A 69 5.67 -8.26 -8.34
N LEU A 70 6.83 -8.73 -7.90
CA LEU A 70 7.83 -9.42 -8.73
C LEU A 70 7.53 -10.92 -8.91
N VAL A 71 6.99 -11.61 -7.91
CA VAL A 71 6.73 -13.07 -7.92
C VAL A 71 5.39 -13.40 -8.60
N GLY A 72 5.10 -12.79 -9.73
CA GLY A 72 3.99 -13.21 -10.57
C GLY A 72 2.61 -12.67 -10.18
N GLY A 73 2.50 -11.68 -9.27
CA GLY A 73 1.36 -10.78 -9.12
C GLY A 73 -0.02 -11.37 -8.82
N SER A 74 -0.13 -12.68 -8.68
CA SER A 74 -1.37 -13.37 -8.29
C SER A 74 -1.88 -12.86 -6.95
N TYR A 75 -0.96 -12.41 -6.09
CA TYR A 75 -1.23 -11.86 -4.77
C TYR A 75 -1.22 -10.33 -4.72
N ALA A 76 -0.84 -9.64 -5.80
CA ALA A 76 -0.71 -8.18 -5.80
C ALA A 76 -2.07 -7.49 -5.54
N GLY A 77 -3.16 -8.05 -6.08
CA GLY A 77 -4.51 -7.53 -5.81
C GLY A 77 -4.90 -7.62 -4.33
N GLY A 78 -4.70 -8.78 -3.71
CA GLY A 78 -4.98 -8.97 -2.29
C GLY A 78 -4.07 -8.13 -1.39
N TYR A 79 -2.78 -8.01 -1.74
CA TYR A 79 -1.85 -7.13 -1.04
C TYR A 79 -2.31 -5.67 -1.08
N ASN A 80 -2.63 -5.13 -2.26
CA ASN A 80 -3.08 -3.75 -2.40
C ASN A 80 -4.37 -3.50 -1.59
N GLN A 81 -5.32 -4.45 -1.56
CA GLN A 81 -6.52 -4.34 -0.72
C GLN A 81 -6.19 -4.32 0.78
N SER A 82 -5.38 -5.27 1.24
CA SER A 82 -4.99 -5.37 2.65
C SER A 82 -4.22 -4.12 3.11
N MET A 83 -3.31 -3.60 2.28
CA MET A 83 -2.59 -2.36 2.59
C MET A 83 -3.53 -1.16 2.60
N ALA A 84 -4.50 -1.07 1.68
CA ALA A 84 -5.50 0.00 1.69
C ALA A 84 -6.28 0.04 3.01
N VAL A 85 -6.72 -1.14 3.49
CA VAL A 85 -7.43 -1.26 4.77
C VAL A 85 -6.52 -0.92 5.94
N LEU A 86 -5.30 -1.46 5.98
CA LEU A 86 -4.35 -1.23 7.06
C LEU A 86 -3.99 0.26 7.19
N TYR A 87 -3.55 0.88 6.10
CA TYR A 87 -3.18 2.30 6.09
C TYR A 87 -4.39 3.20 6.34
N GLY A 88 -5.57 2.84 5.86
CA GLY A 88 -6.81 3.58 6.15
C GLY A 88 -7.18 3.53 7.64
N ALA A 89 -7.08 2.35 8.27
CA ALA A 89 -7.31 2.18 9.69
C ALA A 89 -6.31 2.98 10.53
N LEU A 90 -5.03 2.97 10.16
CA LEU A 90 -3.99 3.75 10.81
C LEU A 90 -4.24 5.26 10.69
N ALA A 91 -4.63 5.75 9.50
CA ALA A 91 -4.99 7.14 9.29
C ALA A 91 -6.16 7.57 10.19
N LEU A 92 -7.24 6.79 10.21
CA LEU A 92 -8.41 7.05 11.06
C LEU A 92 -8.07 7.04 12.55
N LEU A 93 -7.25 6.08 12.99
CA LEU A 93 -6.80 5.99 14.38
C LEU A 93 -6.01 7.25 14.76
N ARG A 94 -5.11 7.72 13.89
CA ARG A 94 -4.30 8.92 14.14
C ARG A 94 -5.11 10.21 14.12
N PHE A 95 -6.10 10.34 13.23
CA PHE A 95 -7.01 11.49 13.27
C PHE A 95 -7.88 11.50 14.53
N ARG A 96 -8.31 10.32 15.01
CA ARG A 96 -9.21 10.22 16.17
C ARG A 96 -8.49 10.33 17.51
N TYR A 97 -7.26 9.81 17.58
CA TYR A 97 -6.48 9.64 18.79
C TYR A 97 -5.02 10.07 18.57
N PRO A 98 -4.76 11.37 18.37
CA PRO A 98 -3.42 11.88 18.09
C PRO A 98 -2.40 11.54 19.20
N ASP A 99 -2.85 11.39 20.45
CA ASP A 99 -1.98 11.24 21.62
C ASP A 99 -1.87 9.80 22.17
N VAL A 100 -2.59 8.83 21.59
CA VAL A 100 -2.83 7.52 22.23
C VAL A 100 -1.80 6.45 21.82
N VAL A 101 -0.74 6.81 21.09
CA VAL A 101 0.32 5.86 20.76
C VAL A 101 1.63 6.27 21.46
N PRO A 102 1.87 5.81 22.70
CA PRO A 102 3.12 6.03 23.42
C PRO A 102 4.32 5.53 22.60
N GLY A 103 5.39 6.32 22.50
CA GLY A 103 6.56 6.02 21.65
C GLY A 103 6.45 6.52 20.21
N VAL A 104 5.31 7.14 19.87
CA VAL A 104 5.06 7.87 18.62
C VAL A 104 4.79 9.34 18.98
N ALA A 105 5.57 9.84 19.94
CA ALA A 105 5.49 11.20 20.44
C ALA A 105 6.25 12.11 19.47
N ASP A 106 5.50 12.60 18.47
CA ASP A 106 5.51 13.95 17.89
C ASP A 106 4.92 13.90 16.46
N VAL A 107 3.89 13.07 16.28
CA VAL A 107 3.47 12.66 14.95
C VAL A 107 2.19 13.38 14.59
N GLY A 108 2.39 14.60 14.11
CA GLY A 108 1.33 15.51 13.69
C GLY A 108 0.51 14.97 12.52
N ALA A 109 -0.48 15.77 12.12
CA ALA A 109 -1.41 15.46 11.04
C ALA A 109 -0.72 14.97 9.74
N ALA A 110 0.55 15.33 9.51
CA ALA A 110 1.35 14.88 8.37
C ALA A 110 1.41 13.35 8.20
N ASP A 111 1.59 12.59 9.29
CA ASP A 111 1.64 11.12 9.21
C ASP A 111 0.25 10.53 8.95
N ALA A 112 -0.79 11.11 9.55
CA ALA A 112 -2.18 10.70 9.28
C ALA A 112 -2.54 10.93 7.80
N TRP A 113 -2.14 12.07 7.24
CA TRP A 113 -2.28 12.37 5.82
C TRP A 113 -1.45 11.44 4.93
N PHE A 114 -0.24 11.09 5.35
CA PHE A 114 0.61 10.13 4.63
C PHE A 114 -0.04 8.74 4.57
N HIS A 115 -0.53 8.24 5.71
CA HIS A 115 -1.27 6.98 5.78
C HIS A 115 -2.55 7.03 4.92
N LEU A 116 -3.28 8.15 4.94
CA LEU A 116 -4.46 8.32 4.10
C LEU A 116 -4.11 8.31 2.61
N ALA A 117 -3.00 8.96 2.21
CA ALA A 117 -2.53 8.95 0.84
C ALA A 117 -2.14 7.54 0.37
N LEU A 118 -1.47 6.77 1.23
CA LEU A 118 -1.17 5.36 0.96
C LEU A 118 -2.46 4.54 0.84
N ALA A 119 -3.41 4.72 1.76
CA ALA A 119 -4.70 4.03 1.72
C ALA A 119 -5.45 4.30 0.41
N ALA A 120 -5.45 5.57 -0.03
CA ALA A 120 -6.05 5.97 -1.29
C ALA A 120 -5.33 5.35 -2.50
N ALA A 121 -3.99 5.40 -2.55
CA ALA A 121 -3.20 4.85 -3.64
C ALA A 121 -3.39 3.33 -3.79
N PHE A 122 -3.29 2.60 -2.67
CA PHE A 122 -3.52 1.16 -2.64
C PHE A 122 -4.98 0.80 -2.93
N GLY A 123 -5.94 1.56 -2.40
CA GLY A 123 -7.37 1.30 -2.55
C GLY A 123 -7.87 1.58 -3.97
N ALA A 124 -7.42 2.67 -4.58
CA ALA A 124 -7.77 3.06 -5.95
C ALA A 124 -7.44 1.93 -6.94
N VAL A 125 -6.34 1.23 -6.75
CA VAL A 125 -5.96 0.10 -7.59
C VAL A 125 -6.61 -1.19 -7.08
N GLY A 126 -6.45 -1.53 -5.81
CA GLY A 126 -6.87 -2.81 -5.21
C GLY A 126 -8.37 -3.09 -5.32
N PHE A 127 -9.23 -2.10 -5.05
CA PHE A 127 -10.68 -2.28 -5.10
C PHE A 127 -11.25 -2.06 -6.51
N PHE A 128 -10.70 -1.12 -7.28
CA PHE A 128 -11.15 -0.92 -8.66
C PHE A 128 -10.89 -2.15 -9.54
N GLY A 129 -9.73 -2.80 -9.38
CA GLY A 129 -9.42 -4.05 -10.07
C GLY A 129 -10.37 -5.20 -9.69
N ALA A 130 -10.78 -5.28 -8.43
CA ALA A 130 -11.76 -6.27 -7.99
C ALA A 130 -13.14 -6.00 -8.59
N MET A 131 -13.64 -4.77 -8.52
CA MET A 131 -14.94 -4.37 -9.07
C MET A 131 -15.00 -4.58 -10.59
N ALA A 132 -13.95 -4.22 -11.32
CA ALA A 132 -13.85 -4.48 -12.75
C ALA A 132 -13.84 -5.99 -13.04
N GLY A 133 -13.17 -6.79 -12.20
CA GLY A 133 -13.18 -8.25 -12.28
C GLY A 133 -14.58 -8.85 -12.11
N TYR A 134 -15.39 -8.34 -11.18
CA TYR A 134 -16.77 -8.79 -10.96
C TYR A 134 -17.69 -8.46 -12.16
N ARG A 135 -17.60 -7.25 -12.71
CA ARG A 135 -18.39 -6.86 -13.90
C ARG A 135 -18.11 -7.71 -15.14
N LEU A 136 -16.91 -8.29 -15.25
CA LEU A 136 -16.53 -9.17 -16.36
C LEU A 136 -16.94 -10.64 -16.17
N ARG A 137 -17.54 -11.01 -15.04
CA ARG A 137 -18.05 -12.36 -14.74
C ARG A 137 -19.56 -12.52 -14.92
N GLY A 138 -20.32 -11.42 -14.93
CA GLY A 138 -21.71 -11.37 -15.40
C GLY A 138 -21.75 -11.33 -16.92
#